data_AF-A0A7W5DLE7-F1
#
_entry.id   AF-A0A7W5DLE7-F1
#
_cell.length_a   1.000
_cell.length_b   1.000
_cell.length_c   1.000
_cell.angle_alpha   90.00
_cell.angle_beta   90.00
_cell.angle_gamma   90.00
#
_symmetry.space_group_name_H-M   'P 1'
#
loop_
_entity.id
_entity.type
_entity.pdbx_description
1 polymer ?
#
loop_
_entity_poly.entity_id
_entity_poly.type
_entity_poly.pdbx_seq_one_letter_code
_entity_poly.pdbx_strand_id
1 'polypeptide(L)'
;MRIIGGSFGTRGKIDIGKHGITVRGARTLTYLPSQLATLHARRESERRFAVLTFLLGLIIFGGLGFLFLGPLGLIIALVLCIVGSFYRRTNYYTDLVFTDGNSVTVETTRRQADQLAELK
;
A
#
# COMPACT_ATOMS: atom_id res chain seq x y z
N MET A 1 4.38 11.23 4.41
CA MET A 1 4.60 9.81 3.98
C MET A 1 5.12 9.03 5.18
N ARG A 2 4.85 7.71 5.30
CA ARG A 2 5.24 6.93 6.49
C ARG A 2 6.52 6.14 6.24
N ILE A 3 7.51 6.29 7.11
CA ILE A 3 8.75 5.52 7.03
C ILE A 3 8.43 4.07 7.44
N ILE A 4 8.92 3.13 6.64
CA ILE A 4 8.76 1.69 6.86
C ILE A 4 10.12 0.97 6.94
N GLY A 5 11.22 1.63 6.59
CA GLY A 5 12.57 1.08 6.72
C GLY A 5 13.68 2.04 6.29
N GLY A 6 14.93 1.59 6.44
CA GLY A 6 16.14 2.32 6.08
C GLY A 6 16.96 2.81 7.29
N SER A 7 17.95 3.66 7.03
CA SER A 7 18.89 4.20 8.02
C SER A 7 18.21 5.03 9.12
N PHE A 8 16.98 5.47 8.90
CA PHE A 8 16.20 6.30 9.82
C PHE A 8 15.23 5.50 10.70
N GLY A 9 15.28 4.17 10.61
CA GLY A 9 14.45 3.24 11.37
C GLY A 9 13.14 2.88 10.67
N THR A 10 12.28 2.16 11.40
CA THR A 10 11.00 1.60 10.91
C THR A 10 9.78 2.41 11.33
N ARG A 11 9.98 3.56 11.99
CA ARG A 11 8.91 4.44 12.47
C ARG A 11 9.31 5.90 12.25
N GLY A 12 8.45 6.62 11.54
CA GLY A 12 8.64 8.04 11.30
C GLY A 12 7.76 8.58 10.18
N LYS A 13 7.92 9.88 9.90
CA LYS A 13 7.23 10.58 8.83
C LYS A 13 8.23 11.31 7.96
N ILE A 14 8.00 11.29 6.65
CA ILE A 14 8.66 12.20 5.70
C ILE A 14 7.65 13.27 5.31
N ASP A 15 8.08 14.52 5.44
CA ASP A 15 7.38 15.69 4.89
C ASP A 15 8.23 16.30 3.78
N ILE A 16 7.57 16.60 2.67
CA ILE A 16 8.18 17.30 1.54
C ILE A 16 7.66 18.73 1.59
N GLY A 17 8.57 19.67 1.82
CA GLY A 17 8.28 21.09 1.83
C GLY A 17 8.95 21.81 0.66
N LYS A 18 8.68 23.11 0.50
CA LYS A 18 9.30 23.96 -0.53
C LYS A 18 10.83 24.06 -0.44
N HIS A 19 11.42 23.65 0.67
CA HIS A 19 12.86 23.77 0.94
C HIS A 19 13.59 22.42 1.01
N GLY A 20 12.90 21.31 0.71
CA GLY A 20 13.51 19.98 0.67
C GLY A 20 12.69 18.90 1.36
N ILE A 21 13.33 17.74 1.53
CA ILE A 21 12.76 16.52 2.07
C ILE A 21 13.17 16.42 3.54
N THR A 22 12.20 16.57 4.46
CA THR A 22 12.44 16.42 5.90
C THR A 22 12.07 15.02 6.34
N VAL A 23 13.06 14.24 6.79
CA VAL A 23 12.89 12.89 7.31
C VAL A 23 12.87 12.95 8.82
N ARG A 24 11.71 12.67 9.44
CA ARG A 24 11.52 12.59 10.90
C ARG A 24 11.38 11.13 11.31
N GLY A 25 12.50 10.46 11.56
CA GLY A 25 12.55 9.08 12.06
C GLY A 25 13.22 9.00 13.43
N ALA A 26 14.14 8.05 13.60
CA ALA A 26 15.03 7.98 14.77
C ALA A 26 15.91 9.23 14.91
N ARG A 27 16.20 9.90 13.79
CA ARG A 27 16.85 11.21 13.72
C ARG A 27 16.04 12.09 12.79
N THR A 28 16.01 13.40 13.06
CA THR A 28 15.40 14.38 12.17
C THR A 28 16.48 15.01 11.31
N LEU A 29 16.42 14.79 10.01
CA LEU A 29 17.34 15.41 9.04
C LEU A 29 16.56 15.99 7.86
N THR A 30 17.03 17.12 7.37
CA THR A 30 16.47 17.82 6.21
C THR A 30 17.47 17.72 5.07
N TYR A 31 17.03 17.14 3.96
CA TYR A 31 17.82 16.97 2.75
C TYR A 31 17.35 17.93 1.66
N LEU A 32 18.28 18.56 0.95
CA LEU A 32 17.96 19.30 -0.26
C LEU A 32 17.66 18.31 -1.41
N PRO A 33 16.83 18.70 -2.40
CA PRO A 33 16.55 17.86 -3.56
C PRO A 33 17.82 17.41 -4.30
N SER A 34 18.85 18.27 -4.34
CA SER A 34 20.15 17.98 -4.95
C SER A 34 20.96 16.89 -4.24
N GLN A 35 20.60 16.52 -3.01
CA GLN A 35 21.26 15.46 -2.24
C GLN A 35 20.59 14.09 -2.44
N LEU A 36 19.57 14.02 -3.30
CA LEU A 36 18.90 12.78 -3.66
C LEU A 36 19.68 12.09 -4.79
N ALA A 37 20.37 10.99 -4.47
CA ALA A 37 21.18 10.27 -5.43
C ALA A 37 20.33 9.33 -6.30
N THR A 38 19.48 8.53 -5.66
CA THR A 38 18.58 7.61 -6.37
C THR A 38 17.19 7.57 -5.75
N LEU A 39 16.20 7.43 -6.62
CA LEU A 39 14.79 7.28 -6.28
C LEU A 39 14.25 6.05 -7.00
N HIS A 40 13.83 5.05 -6.22
CA HIS A 40 13.22 3.84 -6.74
C HIS A 40 11.78 3.76 -6.23
N ALA A 41 10.82 4.00 -7.12
CA ALA A 41 9.42 3.74 -6.83
C ALA A 41 9.10 2.27 -7.14
N ARG A 42 8.69 1.52 -6.12
CA ARG A 42 8.23 0.14 -6.22
C ARG A 42 6.73 0.07 -5.96
N ARG A 43 6.02 -0.64 -6.83
CA ARG A 43 4.60 -0.94 -6.65
C ARG A 43 4.46 -2.39 -6.21
N GLU A 44 3.93 -2.60 -5.01
CA GLU A 44 3.56 -3.94 -4.55
C GLU A 44 2.05 -4.08 -4.58
N SER A 45 1.59 -5.10 -5.29
CA SER A 45 0.19 -5.46 -5.31
C SER A 45 0.00 -6.74 -4.52
N GLU A 46 -0.65 -6.63 -3.36
CA GLU A 46 -1.08 -7.78 -2.59
C GLU A 46 -2.54 -8.11 -2.95
N ARG A 47 -2.81 -9.38 -3.25
CA ARG A 47 -4.17 -9.90 -3.24
C ARG A 47 -4.49 -10.30 -1.81
N ARG A 48 -5.48 -9.63 -1.19
CA ARG A 48 -5.95 -9.98 0.14
C ARG A 48 -7.36 -10.54 0.03
N PHE A 49 -7.64 -11.53 0.87
CA PHE A 49 -8.96 -12.12 0.98
C PHE A 49 -9.74 -11.35 2.06
N ALA A 50 -10.86 -10.73 1.66
CA ALA A 50 -11.74 -10.07 2.61
C ALA A 50 -12.69 -11.10 3.24
N VAL A 51 -12.29 -11.64 4.39
CA VAL A 51 -13.10 -12.60 5.15
C VAL A 51 -14.49 -12.03 5.47
N LEU A 52 -14.57 -10.73 5.75
CA LEU A 52 -15.82 -10.08 6.13
C LEU A 52 -16.79 -9.95 4.96
N THR A 53 -16.31 -9.60 3.76
CA THR A 53 -17.16 -9.58 2.55
C THR A 53 -17.54 -10.99 2.13
N PHE A 54 -16.65 -11.97 2.33
CA PHE A 54 -16.94 -13.37 2.09
C PHE A 54 -18.10 -13.86 2.98
N LEU A 55 -18.04 -13.58 4.29
CA LEU A 55 -19.06 -14.00 5.24
C LEU A 55 -20.42 -13.34 4.96
N LEU A 56 -20.44 -12.02 4.72
CA LEU A 56 -21.67 -11.32 4.35
C LEU A 56 -22.23 -11.83 3.02
N GLY A 57 -21.37 -12.00 2.03
CA GLY A 57 -21.74 -12.54 0.73
C GLY A 57 -22.34 -13.94 0.87
N LEU A 58 -21.71 -14.81 1.66
CA LEU A 58 -22.18 -16.18 1.87
C LEU A 58 -23.54 -16.23 2.55
N ILE A 59 -23.81 -15.37 3.54
CA ILE A 59 -25.11 -15.33 4.21
C ILE A 59 -26.20 -14.89 3.23
N ILE A 60 -25.94 -13.84 2.46
CA ILE A 60 -26.92 -13.26 1.53
C ILE A 60 -27.12 -14.17 0.31
N PHE A 61 -26.05 -14.40 -0.46
CA PHE A 61 -26.09 -15.20 -1.68
C PHE A 61 -26.29 -16.68 -1.40
N GLY A 62 -25.77 -17.21 -0.29
CA GLY A 62 -26.01 -18.60 0.10
C GLY A 62 -27.46 -18.83 0.52
N GLY A 63 -28.06 -17.91 1.28
CA GLY A 63 -29.48 -17.97 1.63
C GLY A 63 -30.40 -17.88 0.40
N LEU A 64 -30.16 -16.90 -0.47
CA LEU A 64 -30.89 -16.74 -1.73
C LEU A 64 -30.67 -17.92 -2.68
N GLY A 65 -29.42 -18.35 -2.86
CA GLY A 65 -29.06 -19.47 -3.73
C GLY A 65 -29.72 -20.78 -3.28
N PHE A 66 -29.72 -21.04 -1.97
CA PHE A 66 -30.43 -22.19 -1.42
C PHE A 66 -31.95 -22.10 -1.63
N LEU A 67 -32.54 -20.91 -1.49
CA LEU A 67 -33.98 -20.72 -1.67
C LEU A 67 -34.43 -21.00 -3.12
N PHE A 68 -33.63 -20.62 -4.13
CA PHE A 68 -34.01 -20.76 -5.54
C PHE A 68 -33.58 -22.10 -6.19
N LEU A 69 -32.36 -22.57 -5.89
CA LEU A 69 -31.75 -23.74 -6.55
C LEU A 69 -31.38 -24.86 -5.56
N GLY A 70 -31.74 -24.73 -4.27
CA GLY A 70 -31.43 -25.71 -3.25
C GLY A 70 -29.91 -25.91 -3.06
N PRO A 71 -29.44 -27.16 -2.88
CA PRO A 71 -28.03 -27.45 -2.66
C PRO A 71 -27.11 -26.96 -3.79
N LEU A 72 -27.58 -27.00 -5.05
CA LEU A 72 -26.82 -26.53 -6.21
C LEU A 72 -26.62 -25.01 -6.18
N GLY A 73 -27.63 -24.26 -5.75
CA GLY A 73 -27.52 -22.81 -5.60
C GLY A 73 -26.53 -22.39 -4.52
N LEU A 74 -26.40 -23.19 -3.46
CA LEU A 74 -25.41 -22.99 -2.40
C LEU A 74 -23.96 -23.11 -2.94
N ILE A 75 -23.70 -24.11 -3.79
CA ILE A 75 -22.38 -24.32 -4.41
C ILE A 75 -22.04 -23.14 -5.34
N ILE A 76 -22.99 -22.68 -6.14
CA ILE A 76 -22.79 -21.55 -7.06
C ILE A 76 -22.52 -20.26 -6.27
N ALA A 77 -23.30 -20.00 -5.23
CA ALA A 77 -23.13 -18.85 -4.35
C ALA A 77 -21.77 -18.85 -3.63
N LEU A 78 -21.30 -20.03 -3.18
CA LEU A 78 -19.99 -20.19 -2.57
C LEU A 78 -18.87 -19.78 -3.54
N VAL A 79 -18.90 -20.28 -4.77
CA VAL A 79 -17.89 -19.96 -5.79
C VAL A 79 -17.89 -18.47 -6.11
N LEU A 80 -19.06 -17.86 -6.29
CA LEU A 80 -19.19 -16.43 -6.53
C LEU A 80 -18.65 -15.59 -5.37
N CYS A 81 -18.90 -15.99 -4.12
CA CYS A 81 -18.38 -15.29 -2.95
C CYS A 81 -16.86 -15.41 -2.81
N ILE A 82 -16.29 -16.58 -3.10
CA ILE A 82 -14.83 -16.77 -3.09
C ILE A 82 -14.17 -15.83 -4.11
N VAL A 83 -14.66 -15.85 -5.36
CA VAL A 83 -14.12 -15.01 -6.44
C VAL A 83 -14.31 -13.52 -6.14
N GLY A 84 -15.49 -13.13 -5.63
CA GLY A 84 -15.79 -11.75 -5.28
C GLY A 84 -15.04 -11.21 -4.06
N SER A 85 -14.51 -12.07 -3.19
CA SER A 85 -13.84 -11.65 -1.95
C SER A 85 -12.35 -11.38 -2.09
N PHE A 86 -11.78 -11.68 -3.27
CA PHE A 86 -10.41 -11.26 -3.57
C PHE A 86 -10.40 -9.80 -3.99
N TYR A 87 -9.89 -8.93 -3.11
CA TYR A 87 -9.63 -7.54 -3.46
C TYR A 87 -8.13 -7.31 -3.63
N ARG A 88 -7.79 -6.41 -4.54
CA ARG A 88 -6.41 -6.05 -4.85
C ARG A 88 -6.04 -4.80 -4.05
N ARG A 89 -5.16 -4.94 -3.05
CA ARG A 89 -4.58 -3.78 -2.38
C ARG A 89 -3.28 -3.42 -3.08
N THR A 90 -3.21 -2.22 -3.62
CA THR A 90 -1.97 -1.68 -4.18
C THR A 90 -1.32 -0.80 -3.12
N ASN A 91 -0.13 -1.15 -2.68
CA ASN A 91 0.71 -0.29 -1.86
C ASN A 91 1.82 0.29 -2.75
N TYR A 92 2.12 1.57 -2.56
CA TYR A 92 3.25 2.21 -3.23
C TYR A 92 4.37 2.39 -2.20
N TYR A 93 5.55 1.94 -2.58
CA TYR A 93 6.75 2.08 -1.79
C TYR A 93 7.75 2.91 -2.58
N THR A 94 8.45 3.81 -1.90
CA THR A 94 9.50 4.62 -2.52
C THR A 94 10.76 4.49 -1.69
N ASP A 95 11.82 4.00 -2.31
CA ASP A 95 13.15 3.94 -1.75
C ASP A 95 13.93 5.17 -2.18
N LEU A 96 14.37 5.94 -1.20
CA LEU A 96 15.18 7.15 -1.38
C LEU A 96 16.58 6.84 -0.88
N VAL A 97 17.59 7.03 -1.72
CA VAL A 97 19.00 6.96 -1.30
C VAL A 97 19.62 8.34 -1.48
N PHE A 98 20.18 8.85 -0.39
CA PHE A 98 20.85 10.14 -0.35
C PHE A 98 22.34 9.98 -0.67
N THR A 99 22.97 11.07 -1.11
CA THR A 99 24.42 11.13 -1.43
C THR A 99 25.32 10.68 -0.28
N ASP A 100 24.84 10.81 0.95
CA ASP A 100 25.58 10.48 2.18
C ASP A 100 25.55 8.96 2.47
N GLY A 101 24.95 8.15 1.59
CA GLY A 101 24.76 6.71 1.75
C GLY A 101 23.55 6.32 2.61
N ASN A 102 22.86 7.29 3.20
CA ASN A 102 21.64 7.03 3.97
C ASN A 102 20.48 6.64 3.05
N SER A 103 19.69 5.64 3.45
CA SER A 103 18.51 5.20 2.72
C SER A 103 17.24 5.32 3.55
N VAL A 104 16.11 5.59 2.89
CA VAL A 104 14.78 5.59 3.50
C VAL A 104 13.78 4.92 2.58
N THR A 105 13.10 3.92 3.10
CA THR A 105 11.93 3.30 2.46
C THR A 105 10.68 3.94 3.05
N VAL A 106 9.88 4.57 2.19
CA VAL A 106 8.62 5.22 2.55
C VAL A 106 7.44 4.53 1.90
N GLU A 107 6.39 4.30 2.69
CA GLU A 107 5.07 4.01 2.17
C GLU A 107 4.44 5.32 1.67
N THR A 108 4.18 5.36 0.38
CA THR A 108 3.64 6.52 -0.33
C THR A 108 2.25 6.22 -0.89
N THR A 109 1.49 7.27 -1.15
CA THR A 109 0.31 7.19 -2.02
C THR A 109 0.69 7.51 -3.46
N ARG A 110 -0.12 7.12 -4.44
CA ARG A 110 0.17 7.37 -5.87
C ARG A 110 0.56 8.83 -6.16
N ARG A 111 -0.23 9.79 -5.65
CA ARG A 111 0.04 11.24 -5.79
C ARG A 111 1.38 11.66 -5.17
N GLN A 112 1.75 11.04 -4.05
CA GLN A 112 3.00 11.34 -3.33
C GLN A 112 4.21 10.76 -4.04
N ALA A 113 4.08 9.59 -4.66
CA ALA A 113 5.11 9.01 -5.50
C ALA A 113 5.34 9.86 -6.77
N ASP A 114 4.26 10.36 -7.38
CA ASP A 114 4.34 11.23 -8.55
C ASP A 114 5.05 12.57 -8.21
N GLN A 115 4.69 13.21 -7.09
CA GLN A 115 5.39 14.41 -6.59
C GLN A 115 6.88 14.18 -6.30
N LEU A 116 7.23 12.98 -5.85
CA LEU A 116 8.61 12.57 -5.59
C LEU A 116 9.39 12.32 -6.88
N ALA A 117 8.73 11.80 -7.91
CA ALA A 117 9.32 11.62 -9.23
C ALA A 117 9.58 12.95 -9.94
N GLU A 118 8.75 13.97 -9.72
CA GLU A 118 8.94 15.33 -10.27
C GLU A 118 10.08 16.11 -9.60
N LEU A 119 10.58 15.67 -8.44
CA LEU A 119 11.70 16.32 -7.71
C LEU A 119 13.08 15.91 -8.23
N LYS A 120 13.16 14.97 -9.17
CA LYS A 120 14.39 14.54 -9.84
C LYS A 120 14.58 15.31 -11.14
#